data_AF-A0A5D3B5D0-F1
#
_entry.id   AF-A0A5D3B5D0-F1
#
_cell.length_a   1.000
_cell.length_b   1.000
_cell.length_c   1.000
_cell.angle_alpha   90.00
_cell.angle_beta   90.00
_cell.angle_gamma   90.00
#
_symmetry.space_group_name_H-M   'P 1'
#
loop_
_entity.id
_entity.type
_entity.pdbx_description
1 polymer ?
#
loop_
_entity_poly.entity_id
_entity_poly.type
_entity_poly.pdbx_seq_one_letter_code
_entity_poly.pdbx_strand_id
1 'polypeptide(L)'
;MSAPRVIAQLVITGGKAFGKATFAAMQQAGKNFTHKPEGMADSAPRSADGKKNALTSQMQMSLDEARLILNVKKDDPLDVIQKHYDVIFKANSPPPPPAATETKPGAKPTPPPRATGKSAKSKAPTHSFYLQSKVFRALERIKAEKEAEVAKSRPEGEVAAEAGAEQPKAEQKEGESR
;
A
#
# COMPACT_ATOMS: atom_id res chain seq x y z
N MET A 1 31.78 48.20 -23.03
CA MET A 1 30.45 47.55 -22.96
C MET A 1 29.94 47.69 -21.54
N SER A 2 28.79 48.37 -21.33
CA SER A 2 28.31 48.67 -19.98
C SER A 2 27.73 47.41 -19.31
N ALA A 3 28.34 46.99 -18.20
CA ALA A 3 27.98 45.80 -17.42
C ALA A 3 26.47 45.62 -17.14
N PRO A 4 25.69 46.66 -16.76
CA PRO A 4 24.25 46.50 -16.53
C PRO A 4 23.45 46.11 -17.77
N ARG A 5 23.86 46.54 -18.98
CA ARG A 5 23.17 46.15 -20.23
C ARG A 5 23.42 44.68 -20.59
N VAL A 6 24.64 44.19 -20.32
CA VAL A 6 25.01 42.78 -20.55
C VAL A 6 24.23 41.87 -19.59
N ILE A 7 24.13 42.26 -18.31
CA ILE A 7 23.37 41.50 -17.30
C ILE A 7 21.88 41.45 -17.67
N ALA A 8 21.27 42.58 -18.05
CA ALA A 8 19.87 42.61 -18.47
C ALA A 8 19.63 41.73 -19.71
N GLN A 9 20.55 41.73 -20.67
CA GLN A 9 20.46 40.91 -21.87
C GLN A 9 20.61 39.41 -21.56
N LEU A 10 21.46 39.04 -20.59
CA LEU A 10 21.61 37.66 -20.12
C LEU A 10 20.33 37.15 -19.44
N VAL A 11 19.70 37.98 -18.60
CA VAL A 11 18.43 37.64 -17.92
C VAL A 11 17.28 37.50 -18.91
N ILE A 12 17.16 38.41 -19.89
CA ILE A 12 16.10 38.36 -20.90
C ILE A 12 16.28 37.17 -21.84
N THR A 13 17.51 36.86 -22.23
CA THR A 13 17.82 35.75 -23.14
C THR A 13 17.68 34.40 -22.42
N GLY A 14 18.18 34.31 -21.18
CA GLY A 14 18.01 33.13 -20.32
C GLY A 14 16.56 32.86 -19.95
N GLY A 15 15.79 33.89 -19.60
CA GLY A 15 14.36 33.78 -19.27
C GLY A 15 13.51 33.32 -20.46
N LYS A 16 13.81 33.80 -21.68
CA LYS A 16 13.14 33.34 -22.91
C LYS A 16 13.43 31.89 -23.25
N ALA A 17 14.67 31.42 -23.06
CA ALA A 17 15.04 30.03 -23.29
C ALA A 17 14.36 29.10 -22.26
N PHE A 18 14.39 29.48 -20.98
CA PHE A 18 13.77 28.70 -19.90
C PHE A 18 12.24 28.67 -20.01
N GLY A 19 11.59 29.79 -20.33
CA GLY A 19 10.14 29.86 -20.49
C GLY A 19 9.60 29.00 -21.64
N LYS A 20 10.27 29.01 -22.80
CA LYS A 20 9.85 28.20 -23.96
C LYS A 20 10.04 26.70 -23.71
N ALA A 21 11.12 26.30 -23.03
CA ALA A 21 11.37 24.90 -22.68
C ALA A 21 10.35 24.38 -21.65
N THR A 22 10.11 25.12 -20.57
CA THR A 22 9.17 24.72 -19.52
C THR A 22 7.72 24.66 -20.04
N PHE A 23 7.31 25.60 -20.89
CA PHE A 23 5.96 25.58 -21.49
C PHE A 23 5.79 24.41 -22.48
N ALA A 24 6.79 24.13 -23.32
CA ALA A 24 6.76 22.99 -24.23
C ALA A 24 6.72 21.65 -23.46
N ALA A 25 7.51 21.52 -22.40
CA ALA A 25 7.50 20.35 -21.53
C ALA A 25 6.18 20.21 -20.77
N MET A 26 5.58 21.30 -20.29
CA MET A 26 4.27 21.30 -19.64
C MET A 26 3.15 20.89 -20.61
N GLN A 27 3.19 21.38 -21.86
CA GLN A 27 2.26 20.96 -22.89
C GLN A 27 2.49 19.49 -23.30
N GLN A 28 3.74 19.02 -23.34
CA GLN A 28 4.08 17.61 -23.59
C GLN A 28 3.62 16.69 -22.45
N ALA A 29 3.74 17.10 -21.19
CA ALA A 29 3.21 16.38 -20.04
C ALA A 29 1.67 16.29 -20.10
N GLY A 30 0.98 17.38 -20.48
CA GLY A 30 -0.47 17.38 -20.71
C GLY A 30 -0.90 16.48 -21.88
N LYS A 31 -0.11 16.44 -22.95
CA LYS A 31 -0.36 15.55 -24.11
C LYS A 31 -0.07 14.08 -23.80
N ASN A 32 0.93 13.77 -22.98
CA ASN A 32 1.22 12.41 -22.52
C ASN A 32 0.17 11.87 -21.52
N PHE A 33 -0.59 12.76 -20.86
CA PHE A 33 -1.74 12.38 -20.03
C PHE A 33 -2.93 11.90 -20.87
N THR A 34 -3.08 12.39 -22.11
CA THR A 34 -4.20 12.04 -23.00
C THR A 34 -3.83 11.08 -24.12
N HIS A 35 -2.59 11.09 -24.59
CA HIS A 35 -2.08 10.21 -25.65
C HIS A 35 -0.79 9.54 -25.22
N LYS A 36 -0.80 8.20 -25.14
CA LYS A 36 0.36 7.34 -24.90
C LYS A 36 1.20 7.29 -26.18
N PRO A 37 2.41 7.90 -26.26
CA PRO A 37 3.20 7.87 -27.49
C PRO A 37 3.87 6.50 -27.65
N GLU A 38 3.65 5.85 -28.79
CA GLU A 38 4.38 4.64 -29.18
C GLU A 38 5.86 4.99 -29.42
N GLY A 39 6.77 4.40 -28.64
CA GLY A 39 8.22 4.46 -28.90
C GLY A 39 9.13 5.05 -27.83
N MET A 40 8.61 5.55 -26.69
CA MET A 40 9.46 5.94 -25.56
C MET A 40 9.75 4.75 -24.65
N ALA A 41 11.03 4.52 -24.33
CA ALA A 41 11.46 3.49 -23.38
C ALA A 41 10.74 3.67 -22.03
N ASP A 42 10.03 2.61 -21.64
CA ASP A 42 9.15 2.47 -20.49
C ASP A 42 9.88 2.81 -19.17
N SER A 43 9.79 4.08 -18.78
CA SER A 43 10.27 4.60 -17.48
C SER A 43 9.13 5.19 -16.64
N ALA A 44 7.88 4.89 -17.01
CA ALA A 44 6.72 5.06 -16.16
C ALA A 44 6.36 3.69 -15.58
N PRO A 45 5.92 3.58 -14.32
CA PRO A 45 5.64 2.28 -13.72
C PRO A 45 4.59 1.57 -14.57
N ARG A 46 4.99 0.43 -15.15
CA ARG A 46 4.14 -0.47 -15.92
C ARG A 46 2.83 -0.73 -15.18
N SER A 47 1.79 0.02 -15.50
CA SER A 47 0.42 -0.35 -15.20
C SER A 47 -0.02 -1.41 -16.20
N ALA A 48 0.65 -2.55 -16.16
CA ALA A 48 0.30 -3.76 -16.92
C ALA A 48 -0.43 -4.78 -16.02
N ASP A 49 -1.00 -4.31 -14.91
CA ASP A 49 -1.40 -5.20 -13.83
C ASP A 49 -2.66 -4.65 -13.12
N GLY A 50 -3.78 -4.71 -13.83
CA GLY A 50 -5.09 -4.27 -13.31
C GLY A 50 -5.46 -4.96 -11.99
N LYS A 51 -4.99 -6.19 -11.75
CA LYS A 51 -5.14 -6.90 -10.46
C LYS A 51 -4.31 -6.27 -9.35
N LYS A 52 -3.04 -5.89 -9.60
CA LYS A 52 -2.23 -5.15 -8.61
C LYS A 52 -2.86 -3.80 -8.28
N ASN A 53 -3.50 -3.14 -9.23
CA ASN A 53 -4.24 -1.89 -8.98
C ASN A 53 -5.51 -2.14 -8.15
N ALA A 54 -6.27 -3.21 -8.42
CA ALA A 54 -7.44 -3.59 -7.61
C ALA A 54 -7.08 -3.92 -6.16
N LEU A 55 -6.04 -4.73 -5.94
CA LEU A 55 -5.50 -5.04 -4.60
C LEU A 55 -5.00 -3.78 -3.88
N THR A 56 -4.36 -2.86 -4.61
CA THR A 56 -3.89 -1.59 -4.04
C THR A 56 -5.05 -0.68 -3.65
N SER A 57 -6.11 -0.59 -4.47
CA SER A 57 -7.34 0.13 -4.13
C SER A 57 -8.10 -0.51 -2.97
N GLN A 58 -8.10 -1.85 -2.85
CA GLN A 58 -8.77 -2.57 -1.77
C GLN A 58 -8.01 -2.43 -0.44
N MET A 59 -6.69 -2.63 -0.44
CA MET A 59 -5.85 -2.59 0.76
C MET A 59 -5.31 -1.19 1.08
N GLN A 60 -5.57 -0.19 0.22
CA GLN A 60 -5.07 1.19 0.36
C GLN A 60 -3.56 1.23 0.68
N MET A 61 -2.81 0.32 0.06
CA MET A 61 -1.37 0.15 0.26
C MET A 61 -0.75 -0.45 -0.99
N SER A 62 0.29 0.22 -1.49
CA SER A 62 1.05 -0.30 -2.61
C SER A 62 1.99 -1.43 -2.16
N LEU A 63 2.34 -2.32 -3.09
CA LEU A 63 3.25 -3.42 -2.78
C LEU A 63 4.68 -2.94 -2.47
N ASP A 64 5.12 -1.84 -3.08
CA ASP A 64 6.41 -1.23 -2.77
C ASP A 64 6.40 -0.53 -1.40
N GLU A 65 5.29 0.09 -1.00
CA GLU A 65 5.10 0.61 0.35
C GLU A 65 5.15 -0.51 1.39
N ALA A 66 4.51 -1.65 1.14
CA ALA A 66 4.54 -2.79 2.05
C ALA A 66 5.97 -3.32 2.30
N ARG A 67 6.77 -3.40 1.22
CA ARG A 67 8.19 -3.78 1.31
C ARG A 67 9.00 -2.78 2.10
N LEU A 68 8.75 -1.49 1.92
CA LEU A 68 9.43 -0.43 2.66
C LEU A 68 9.07 -0.44 4.15
N ILE A 69 7.79 -0.66 4.50
CA ILE A 69 7.32 -0.73 5.89
C ILE A 69 8.01 -1.87 6.64
N LEU A 70 8.16 -3.05 6.02
CA LEU A 70 8.80 -4.21 6.64
C LEU A 70 10.33 -4.24 6.46
N ASN A 71 10.89 -3.31 5.68
CA ASN A 71 12.30 -3.28 5.31
C ASN A 71 12.79 -4.61 4.70
N VAL A 72 12.05 -5.11 3.70
CA VAL A 72 12.32 -6.37 3.00
C VAL A 72 12.49 -6.15 1.50
N LYS A 73 13.23 -7.05 0.86
CA LYS A 73 13.46 -7.08 -0.58
C LYS A 73 12.40 -7.92 -1.30
N LYS A 74 12.40 -7.84 -2.64
CA LYS A 74 11.41 -8.53 -3.49
C LYS A 74 11.52 -10.06 -3.38
N ASP A 75 12.76 -10.54 -3.28
CA ASP A 75 13.10 -11.97 -3.34
C ASP A 75 13.18 -12.63 -1.96
N ASP A 76 12.89 -11.89 -0.89
CA ASP A 76 12.98 -12.44 0.47
C ASP A 76 11.95 -13.55 0.69
N PRO A 77 12.33 -14.67 1.35
CA PRO A 77 11.40 -15.73 1.69
C PRO A 77 10.41 -15.27 2.76
N LEU A 78 9.24 -15.91 2.79
CA LEU A 78 8.15 -15.57 3.71
C LEU A 78 8.59 -15.61 5.19
N ASP A 79 9.51 -16.51 5.55
CA ASP A 79 10.03 -16.60 6.92
C ASP A 79 10.78 -15.34 7.36
N VAL A 80 11.56 -14.73 6.46
CA VAL A 80 12.30 -13.50 6.76
C VAL A 80 11.33 -12.33 6.92
N ILE A 81 10.32 -12.26 6.05
CA ILE A 81 9.27 -11.24 6.11
C ILE A 81 8.50 -11.34 7.45
N GLN A 82 8.18 -12.56 7.89
CA GLN A 82 7.48 -12.79 9.15
C GLN A 82 8.32 -12.35 10.36
N LYS A 83 9.64 -12.62 10.37
CA LYS A 83 10.55 -12.15 11.42
C LYS A 83 10.61 -10.62 11.49
N HIS A 84 10.72 -9.97 10.34
CA HIS A 84 10.71 -8.50 10.25
C HIS A 84 9.41 -7.92 10.76
N TYR A 85 8.28 -8.53 10.39
CA TYR A 85 6.97 -8.18 10.92
C TYR A 85 6.92 -8.30 12.44
N ASP A 86 7.35 -9.42 13.04
CA ASP A 86 7.27 -9.64 14.48
C ASP A 86 8.09 -8.59 15.27
N VAL A 87 9.30 -8.28 14.78
CA VAL A 87 10.18 -7.26 15.39
C VAL A 87 9.52 -5.88 15.37
N ILE A 88 9.05 -5.45 14.20
CA ILE A 88 8.46 -4.12 14.02
C ILE A 88 7.12 -4.04 14.75
N PHE A 89 6.30 -5.08 14.71
CA PHE A 89 5.00 -5.13 15.37
C PHE A 89 5.15 -5.08 16.89
N LYS A 90 6.08 -5.85 17.46
CA LYS A 90 6.37 -5.84 18.90
C LYS A 90 6.91 -4.50 19.38
N ALA A 91 7.83 -3.88 18.62
CA ALA A 91 8.39 -2.57 18.96
C ALA A 91 7.32 -1.46 18.99
N ASN A 92 6.24 -1.63 18.23
CA ASN A 92 5.13 -0.67 18.14
C ASN A 92 3.88 -1.12 18.90
N SER A 93 3.92 -2.24 19.65
CA SER A 93 2.79 -2.80 20.41
C SER A 93 2.51 -2.02 21.70
N PRO A 94 1.26 -2.06 22.22
CA PRO A 94 0.90 -1.24 23.37
C PRO A 94 1.78 -1.65 24.54
N PRO A 95 2.22 -0.70 25.39
CA PRO A 95 2.98 -1.06 26.57
C PRO A 95 2.16 -2.08 27.36
N PRO A 96 2.79 -3.16 27.85
CA PRO A 96 2.07 -4.14 28.65
C PRO A 96 1.39 -3.40 29.80
N PRO A 97 0.10 -3.68 30.08
CA PRO A 97 -0.57 -3.08 31.22
C PRO A 97 0.30 -3.36 32.46
N PRO A 98 0.55 -2.36 33.33
CA PRO A 98 1.22 -2.63 34.59
C PRO A 98 0.40 -3.70 35.30
N ALA A 99 1.02 -4.83 35.62
CA ALA A 99 0.34 -5.96 36.24
C ALA A 99 -0.52 -5.48 37.42
N ALA A 100 -1.83 -5.74 37.33
CA ALA A 100 -2.79 -5.65 38.42
C ALA A 100 -2.70 -4.41 39.35
N THR A 101 -3.11 -3.23 38.87
CA THR A 101 -3.97 -2.43 39.76
C THR A 101 -5.38 -2.94 39.54
N GLU A 102 -5.88 -3.70 40.52
CA GLU A 102 -7.26 -4.12 40.67
C GLU A 102 -8.20 -2.93 40.42
N THR A 103 -8.70 -2.78 39.20
CA THR A 103 -9.92 -2.04 38.97
C THR A 103 -11.06 -2.89 39.51
N LYS A 104 -11.43 -2.63 40.76
CA LYS A 104 -12.77 -2.93 41.27
C LYS A 104 -13.80 -2.57 40.18
N PRO A 105 -14.75 -3.45 39.86
CA PRO A 105 -15.74 -3.19 38.82
C PRO A 105 -16.67 -2.06 39.28
N GLY A 106 -16.65 -0.90 38.60
CA GLY A 106 -17.61 0.17 38.88
C GLY A 106 -17.30 1.60 38.44
N ALA A 107 -16.14 1.91 37.85
CA ALA A 107 -15.83 3.29 37.44
C ALA A 107 -15.93 3.47 35.92
N LYS A 108 -16.86 4.35 35.49
CA LYS A 108 -17.07 4.77 34.10
C LYS A 108 -15.78 5.34 33.48
N PRO A 109 -15.54 5.17 32.17
CA PRO A 109 -14.33 5.65 31.52
C PRO A 109 -14.35 7.17 31.43
N THR A 110 -13.54 7.85 32.23
CA THR A 110 -13.20 9.25 32.02
C THR A 110 -12.16 9.36 30.89
N PRO A 111 -12.34 10.25 29.90
CA PRO A 111 -11.33 10.48 28.88
C PRO A 111 -10.08 11.11 29.53
N PRO A 112 -8.86 10.80 29.03
CA PRO A 112 -7.63 11.33 29.61
C PRO A 112 -7.59 12.86 29.48
N PRO A 113 -7.03 13.58 30.48
CA PRO A 113 -6.94 15.03 30.41
C PRO A 113 -6.07 15.43 29.21
N ARG A 114 -6.60 16.33 28.39
CA ARG A 114 -5.89 16.97 27.28
C ARG A 114 -4.76 17.80 27.88
N ALA A 115 -3.54 17.25 27.90
CA ALA A 115 -2.36 17.93 28.40
C ALA A 115 -1.96 19.05 27.42
N THR A 116 -2.45 20.27 27.67
CA THR A 116 -1.84 21.50 27.18
C THR A 116 -0.63 21.80 28.07
N GLY A 117 0.54 21.28 27.69
CA GLY A 117 1.77 21.52 28.43
C GLY A 117 2.99 20.94 27.70
N LYS A 118 3.98 21.80 27.45
CA LYS A 118 5.26 21.51 26.81
C LYS A 118 5.95 20.32 27.50
N SER A 119 5.93 19.13 26.89
CA SER A 119 6.42 17.90 27.52
C SER A 119 7.93 17.73 27.32
N ALA A 120 8.65 17.60 28.42
CA ALA A 120 10.00 17.07 28.45
C ALA A 120 9.97 15.59 27.99
N LYS A 121 10.93 15.21 27.14
CA LYS A 121 11.06 13.92 26.45
C LYS A 121 11.10 12.74 27.43
N SER A 122 9.96 12.12 27.73
CA SER A 122 9.95 10.77 28.32
C SER A 122 10.17 9.74 27.21
N LYS A 123 11.17 8.87 27.39
CA LYS A 123 11.49 7.77 26.45
C LYS A 123 10.49 6.61 26.55
N ALA A 124 9.22 6.87 26.84
CA ALA A 124 8.22 5.84 26.87
C ALA A 124 7.89 5.43 25.42
N PRO A 125 7.88 4.12 25.09
CA PRO A 125 7.49 3.68 23.75
C PRO A 125 6.04 4.15 23.51
N THR A 126 5.90 5.09 22.59
CA THR A 126 4.59 5.59 22.18
C THR A 126 4.01 4.56 21.23
N HIS A 127 3.02 3.79 21.70
CA HIS A 127 2.27 2.90 20.84
C HIS A 127 1.35 3.69 19.91
N SER A 128 1.33 3.29 18.63
CA SER A 128 0.39 3.81 17.65
C SER A 128 -0.37 2.66 17.00
N PHE A 129 -1.69 2.64 17.23
CA PHE A 129 -2.59 1.67 16.59
C PHE A 129 -2.56 1.80 15.05
N TYR A 130 -2.35 3.01 14.55
CA TYR A 130 -2.20 3.26 13.12
C TYR A 130 -0.95 2.59 12.56
N LEU A 131 0.20 2.72 13.24
CA LEU A 131 1.45 2.09 12.80
C LEU A 131 1.34 0.56 12.87
N GLN A 132 0.75 0.04 13.94
CA GLN A 132 0.47 -1.39 14.08
C GLN A 132 -0.44 -1.91 12.94
N SER A 133 -1.52 -1.19 12.63
CA SER A 133 -2.44 -1.52 11.53
C SER A 133 -1.74 -1.46 10.16
N LYS A 134 -0.82 -0.51 9.95
CA LYS A 134 -0.03 -0.40 8.71
C LYS A 134 0.95 -1.56 8.56
N VAL A 135 1.63 -1.96 9.63
CA VAL A 135 2.57 -3.10 9.63
C VAL A 135 1.83 -4.41 9.36
N PHE A 136 0.63 -4.58 9.96
CA PHE A 136 -0.21 -5.74 9.68
C PHE A 136 -0.69 -5.79 8.22
N ARG A 137 -1.24 -4.69 7.71
CA ARG A 137 -1.67 -4.62 6.30
C ARG A 137 -0.51 -4.84 5.31
N ALA A 138 0.71 -4.42 5.66
CA ALA A 138 1.89 -4.66 4.83
C ALA A 138 2.20 -6.15 4.68
N LEU A 139 2.09 -6.90 5.78
CA LEU A 139 2.26 -8.36 5.76
C LEU A 139 1.19 -9.03 4.89
N GLU A 140 -0.08 -8.66 5.06
CA GLU A 140 -1.18 -9.19 4.25
C GLU A 140 -0.99 -8.90 2.76
N ARG A 141 -0.53 -7.68 2.42
CA ARG A 141 -0.31 -7.27 1.03
C ARG A 141 0.77 -8.08 0.33
N ILE A 142 1.85 -8.43 1.05
CA ILE A 142 2.95 -9.26 0.53
C ILE A 142 2.53 -10.72 0.43
N LYS A 143 1.79 -11.24 1.42
CA LYS A 143 1.23 -12.60 1.38
C LYS A 143 0.28 -12.78 0.20
N ALA A 144 -0.65 -11.86 0.02
CA ALA A 144 -1.61 -11.89 -1.10
C ALA A 144 -0.92 -11.85 -2.47
N GLU A 145 0.23 -11.18 -2.60
CA GLU A 145 0.96 -11.19 -3.87
C GLU A 145 1.76 -12.47 -4.09
N LYS A 146 2.41 -13.01 -3.06
CA LYS A 146 3.07 -14.32 -3.17
C LYS A 146 2.07 -15.43 -3.47
N GLU A 147 0.88 -15.38 -2.88
CA GLU A 147 -0.23 -16.28 -3.21
C GLU A 147 -0.70 -16.09 -4.65
N ALA A 148 -0.80 -14.85 -5.14
CA ALA A 148 -1.12 -14.57 -6.54
C ALA A 148 -0.03 -15.06 -7.52
N GLU A 149 1.25 -14.96 -7.15
CA GLU A 149 2.39 -15.50 -7.90
C GLU A 149 2.38 -17.04 -7.92
N VAL A 150 2.05 -17.68 -6.80
CA VAL A 150 1.86 -19.15 -6.71
C VAL A 150 0.66 -19.61 -7.55
N ALA A 151 -0.46 -18.90 -7.47
CA ALA A 151 -1.64 -19.20 -8.27
C ALA A 151 -1.37 -19.00 -9.78
N LYS A 152 -0.51 -18.06 -10.15
CA LYS A 152 -0.10 -17.82 -11.54
C LYS A 152 0.90 -18.86 -12.07
N SER A 153 1.69 -19.46 -11.18
CA SER A 153 2.68 -20.50 -11.53
C SER A 153 2.12 -21.91 -11.49
N ARG A 154 0.93 -22.13 -10.88
CA ARG A 154 0.16 -23.36 -11.03
C ARG A 154 -0.63 -23.30 -12.36
N PRO A 155 -0.29 -24.12 -13.38
CA PRO A 155 -1.05 -24.14 -14.62
C PRO A 155 -2.49 -24.59 -14.35
N GLU A 156 -3.44 -23.98 -15.06
CA GLU A 156 -4.84 -24.38 -15.08
C GLU A 156 -4.95 -25.82 -15.63
N GLY A 157 -5.02 -26.81 -14.74
CA GLY A 157 -5.04 -28.21 -15.16
C GLY A 157 -5.49 -29.23 -14.12
N GLU A 158 -5.99 -28.82 -12.95
CA GLU A 158 -6.33 -29.77 -11.88
C GLU A 158 -7.61 -29.41 -11.10
N VAL A 159 -8.58 -28.78 -11.77
CA VAL A 159 -9.95 -28.63 -11.22
C VAL A 159 -11.02 -29.32 -12.05
N ALA A 160 -10.64 -30.09 -13.08
CA ALA A 160 -11.59 -30.88 -13.87
C ALA A 160 -11.80 -32.33 -13.36
N ALA A 161 -11.09 -32.77 -12.32
CA ALA A 161 -11.08 -34.18 -11.92
C ALA A 161 -11.89 -34.54 -10.66
N GLU A 162 -12.35 -33.57 -9.84
CA GLU A 162 -13.13 -33.86 -8.63
C GLU A 162 -14.59 -33.38 -8.64
N ALA A 163 -15.12 -32.93 -9.79
CA ALA A 163 -16.55 -32.69 -9.97
C ALA A 163 -17.28 -33.91 -10.61
N GLY A 164 -16.69 -35.09 -10.50
CA GLY A 164 -17.14 -36.34 -11.12
C GLY A 164 -17.58 -37.39 -10.10
N ALA A 165 -18.32 -37.03 -9.06
CA ALA A 165 -19.06 -38.01 -8.27
C ALA A 165 -20.31 -37.39 -7.64
N GLU A 166 -21.42 -38.09 -7.84
CA GLU A 166 -22.68 -37.98 -7.11
C GLU A 166 -23.73 -36.96 -7.61
N GLN A 167 -24.49 -37.43 -8.61
CA GLN A 167 -25.81 -36.94 -8.96
C GLN A 167 -26.82 -37.27 -7.84
N PRO A 168 -27.70 -36.34 -7.40
CA PRO A 168 -28.98 -36.71 -6.84
C PRO A 168 -30.03 -36.78 -7.96
N LYS A 169 -30.52 -38.00 -8.15
CA LYS A 169 -31.67 -38.43 -8.93
C LYS A 169 -32.90 -37.57 -8.62
N ALA A 170 -33.48 -36.95 -9.65
CA ALA A 170 -34.74 -36.24 -9.58
C ALA A 170 -35.89 -37.22 -9.29
N GLU A 171 -36.54 -37.06 -8.14
CA GLU A 171 -37.77 -37.76 -7.78
C GLU A 171 -38.97 -36.87 -8.15
N GLN A 172 -39.70 -37.32 -9.16
CA GLN A 172 -41.00 -36.80 -9.55
C GLN A 172 -42.01 -37.03 -8.43
N LYS A 173 -42.81 -36.01 -8.10
CA LYS A 173 -44.15 -36.27 -7.57
C LYS A 173 -45.16 -35.26 -8.09
N GLU A 174 -45.99 -35.78 -8.97
CA GLU A 174 -47.33 -35.31 -9.33
C GLU A 174 -48.20 -34.97 -8.12
N GLY A 175 -49.20 -34.11 -8.36
CA GLY A 175 -50.30 -33.79 -7.46
C GLY A 175 -50.65 -32.30 -7.58
N GLU A 176 -51.39 -31.86 -8.60
CA GLU A 176 -52.85 -31.99 -8.72
C GLU A 176 -53.57 -31.72 -7.40
N SER A 177 -54.17 -30.53 -7.25
CA SER A 177 -55.62 -30.35 -7.11
C SER A 177 -56.01 -28.97 -6.56
N ARG A 178 -56.89 -28.30 -7.32
CA ARG A 178 -57.95 -27.34 -6.94
C ARG A 178 -57.59 -26.03 -6.23
#